data_AF-A0A928AF65-F1
#
_entry.id   AF-A0A928AF65-F1
#
_cell.length_a   1.000
_cell.length_b   1.000
_cell.length_c   1.000
_cell.angle_alpha   90.00
_cell.angle_beta   90.00
_cell.angle_gamma   90.00
#
_symmetry.space_group_name_H-M   'P 1'
#
loop_
_entity.id
_entity.type
_entity.pdbx_description
1 polymer ?
#
loop_
_entity_poly.entity_id
_entity_poly.type
_entity_poly.pdbx_seq_one_letter_code
_entity_poly.pdbx_strand_id
1 'polypeptide(L)'
;MWMDFVHPFFMPKHMTCYAVLWIPTIVYRNLNEVVTTTVKETNISDIEGNMLNVRVRLLENESIDIDIYSNAESDYKHYITLTFVKPSYNGLRLYSYEYTVDSQYEDGFRFTDKTFPEAIYHIIKEFYHEHDFHELANDASLIAYTSKNEVHIQNDDNPALAHYLQRYEFILRAIVDNIHEWLEAIRAKTDIKDQIFTSFPKMCLKARGYEVYMDALYHSRYNKKCRVNCYDDRELRQRAFNIENAQRYIRAAEYEYSIKYQHNSSTALQAIAERNMKLVQETAQQNMKLTQKTAQENINEVRKTANLSTWWALVSIVLGIVSIVYSVYTSHTSSKELYKLQTKLETTIENVSVTAEEIRNQQSEIQKLLPELNDVESQNDKLTRIERLIKMLQATINNK
;
A
#
# COMPACT_ATOMS: atom_id res chain seq x y z
N MET A 1 17.18 71.37 -1.32
CA MET A 1 16.27 70.85 -2.36
C MET A 1 16.45 69.34 -2.36
N TRP A 2 15.76 68.66 -1.45
CA TRP A 2 15.76 67.21 -1.33
C TRP A 2 14.65 66.72 -2.25
N MET A 3 15.00 65.99 -3.31
CA MET A 3 14.01 65.31 -4.15
C MET A 3 13.67 64.00 -3.48
N ASP A 4 12.44 63.93 -2.95
CA ASP A 4 11.81 62.71 -2.50
C ASP A 4 11.72 61.72 -3.67
N PHE A 5 12.58 60.70 -3.66
CA PHE A 5 12.40 59.51 -4.48
C PHE A 5 11.24 58.71 -3.88
N VAL A 6 10.03 59.01 -4.35
CA VAL A 6 8.87 58.15 -4.15
C VAL A 6 9.16 56.86 -4.93
N HIS A 7 9.61 55.82 -4.23
CA HIS A 7 9.58 54.47 -4.78
C HIS A 7 8.13 54.17 -5.18
N PRO A 8 7.85 53.83 -6.45
CA PRO A 8 6.51 53.40 -6.83
C PRO A 8 6.13 52.20 -5.96
N PHE A 9 5.00 52.32 -5.27
CA PHE A 9 4.34 51.19 -4.61
C PHE A 9 4.04 50.14 -5.70
N PHE A 10 4.94 49.17 -5.86
CA PHE A 10 4.65 47.96 -6.62
C PHE A 10 3.62 47.18 -5.82
N MET A 11 2.35 47.33 -6.18
CA MET A 11 1.32 46.45 -5.64
C MET A 11 1.64 45.01 -6.08
N PRO A 12 1.66 44.04 -5.16
CA PRO A 12 1.94 42.66 -5.51
C PRO A 12 0.95 42.20 -6.59
N LYS A 13 1.48 41.70 -7.70
CA LYS A 13 0.64 41.17 -8.77
C LYS A 13 0.14 39.79 -8.36
N HIS A 14 -1.15 39.71 -8.04
CA HIS A 14 -1.84 38.43 -7.87
C HIS A 14 -2.05 37.78 -9.23
N MET A 15 -1.74 36.49 -9.31
CA MET A 15 -2.01 35.66 -10.48
C MET A 15 -2.87 34.47 -10.10
N THR A 16 -3.96 34.27 -10.84
CA THR A 16 -4.75 33.04 -10.77
C THR A 16 -4.02 31.93 -11.52
N CYS A 17 -3.98 30.75 -10.92
CA CYS A 17 -3.45 29.52 -11.52
C CYS A 17 -4.38 28.35 -11.25
N TYR A 18 -4.16 27.29 -12.01
CA TYR A 18 -4.95 26.08 -11.98
C TYR A 18 -4.04 24.89 -11.70
N ALA A 19 -4.48 24.00 -10.83
CA ALA A 19 -3.88 22.69 -10.61
C ALA A 19 -4.89 21.60 -10.94
N VAL A 20 -4.48 20.62 -11.73
CA VAL A 20 -5.23 19.39 -11.94
C VAL A 20 -4.55 18.29 -11.14
N LEU A 21 -5.25 17.80 -10.13
CA LEU A 21 -4.82 16.68 -9.30
C LEU A 21 -5.52 15.42 -9.82
N TRP A 22 -4.76 14.37 -10.08
CA TRP A 22 -5.34 13.05 -10.31
C TRP A 22 -5.49 12.32 -8.98
N ILE A 23 -6.71 11.98 -8.62
CA ILE A 23 -7.01 11.11 -7.50
C ILE A 23 -7.16 9.70 -8.05
N PRO A 24 -6.21 8.79 -7.77
CA PRO A 24 -6.29 7.40 -8.22
C PRO A 24 -7.55 6.76 -7.65
N THR A 25 -8.45 6.30 -8.50
CA THR A 25 -9.68 5.62 -8.08
C THR A 25 -9.84 4.33 -8.84
N ILE A 26 -10.32 3.29 -8.16
CA ILE A 26 -10.80 2.09 -8.85
C ILE A 26 -12.02 2.52 -9.66
N VAL A 27 -12.06 2.11 -10.93
CA VAL A 27 -13.28 2.19 -11.75
C VAL A 27 -14.43 1.66 -10.88
N TYR A 28 -15.55 2.37 -10.79
CA TYR A 28 -16.75 2.05 -9.97
C TYR A 28 -16.86 2.62 -8.54
N ARG A 29 -15.86 3.31 -7.96
CA ARG A 29 -16.11 4.10 -6.72
C ARG A 29 -16.72 5.48 -7.03
N ASN A 30 -17.66 5.90 -6.18
CA ASN A 30 -18.24 7.24 -6.26
C ASN A 30 -17.17 8.27 -5.86
N LEU A 31 -16.76 9.12 -6.80
CA LEU A 31 -15.66 10.10 -6.62
C LEU A 31 -15.94 11.20 -5.58
N ASN A 32 -17.17 11.25 -5.06
CA ASN A 32 -17.67 12.30 -4.18
C ASN A 32 -17.68 11.88 -2.70
N GLU A 33 -17.28 10.64 -2.37
CA GLU A 33 -17.23 10.20 -0.98
C GLU A 33 -15.87 10.55 -0.37
N VAL A 34 -15.89 11.45 0.61
CA VAL A 34 -14.74 11.73 1.47
C VAL A 34 -14.52 10.51 2.35
N VAL A 35 -13.32 9.94 2.29
CA VAL A 35 -13.03 8.64 2.90
C VAL A 35 -12.46 8.78 4.32
N THR A 36 -11.86 9.93 4.64
CA THR A 36 -11.19 10.17 5.93
C THR A 36 -11.68 11.44 6.63
N THR A 37 -11.01 11.81 7.73
CA THR A 37 -11.20 13.10 8.39
C THR A 37 -11.03 14.26 7.40
N THR A 38 -11.84 15.30 7.54
CA THR A 38 -11.78 16.53 6.71
C THR A 38 -10.60 17.43 7.05
N VAL A 39 -9.80 17.07 8.05
CA VAL A 39 -8.59 17.79 8.47
C VAL A 39 -7.44 16.79 8.58
N LYS A 40 -6.28 17.19 8.06
CA LYS A 40 -5.01 16.47 8.15
C LYS A 40 -3.93 17.44 8.61
N GLU A 41 -3.13 17.02 9.58
CA GLU A 41 -1.97 17.78 10.05
C GLU A 41 -0.73 16.90 9.89
N THR A 42 0.32 17.44 9.28
CA THR A 42 1.57 16.70 9.11
C THR A 42 2.76 17.64 9.09
N ASN A 43 3.92 17.14 9.53
CA ASN A 43 5.18 17.81 9.35
C ASN A 43 5.76 17.43 7.98
N ILE A 44 6.09 18.42 7.16
CA ILE A 44 6.63 18.21 5.80
C ILE A 44 8.10 18.63 5.68
N SER A 45 8.78 18.89 6.80
CA SER A 45 10.18 19.28 6.77
C SER A 45 11.09 18.07 6.91
N ASP A 46 12.04 17.96 5.99
CA ASP A 46 13.10 16.95 6.05
C ASP A 46 14.28 17.41 6.94
N ILE A 47 14.22 18.62 7.51
CA ILE A 47 15.31 19.21 8.29
C ILE A 47 15.04 19.01 9.78
N GLU A 48 15.91 18.22 10.42
CA GLU A 48 15.87 18.00 11.87
C GLU A 48 15.94 19.32 12.65
N GLY A 49 15.00 19.54 13.56
CA GLY A 49 14.91 20.77 14.36
C GLY A 49 14.21 21.96 13.70
N ASN A 50 13.91 21.90 12.40
CA ASN A 50 13.14 22.93 11.69
C ASN A 50 11.80 22.37 11.24
N MET A 51 10.76 22.51 12.06
CA MET A 51 9.44 21.97 11.73
C MET A 51 8.68 22.90 10.79
N LEU A 52 8.20 22.35 9.69
CA LEU A 52 7.19 22.96 8.83
C LEU A 52 5.92 22.11 8.95
N ASN A 53 5.05 22.46 9.87
CA ASN A 53 3.77 21.77 10.04
C ASN A 53 2.76 22.38 9.10
N VAL A 54 2.03 21.53 8.38
CA VAL A 54 0.95 21.95 7.50
C VAL A 54 -0.34 21.33 7.98
N ARG A 55 -1.37 22.16 8.06
CA ARG A 55 -2.75 21.75 8.25
C ARG A 55 -3.48 21.92 6.93
N VAL A 56 -3.99 20.83 6.40
CA VAL A 56 -4.82 20.81 5.18
C VAL A 56 -6.25 20.48 5.59
N ARG A 57 -7.20 21.33 5.19
CA ARG A 57 -8.63 21.20 5.52
C ARG A 57 -9.45 21.10 4.25
N LEU A 58 -10.20 20.01 4.13
CA LEU A 58 -11.22 19.84 3.10
C LEU A 58 -12.51 20.52 3.54
N LEU A 59 -12.95 21.50 2.76
CA LEU A 59 -14.17 22.28 2.99
C LEU A 59 -15.39 21.56 2.40
N GLU A 60 -16.60 21.97 2.82
CA GLU A 60 -17.87 21.37 2.37
C GLU A 60 -18.08 21.44 0.86
N ASN A 61 -17.56 22.49 0.21
CA ASN A 61 -17.61 22.67 -1.26
C ASN A 61 -16.45 21.98 -1.98
N GLU A 62 -15.74 21.08 -1.30
CA GLU A 62 -14.54 20.35 -1.75
C GLU A 62 -13.32 21.23 -2.02
N SER A 63 -13.39 22.53 -1.73
CA SER A 63 -12.20 23.40 -1.73
C SER A 63 -11.28 23.04 -0.57
N ILE A 64 -10.02 23.45 -0.65
CA ILE A 64 -9.00 23.01 0.30
C ILE A 64 -8.30 24.23 0.87
N ASP A 65 -8.35 24.38 2.18
CA ASP A 65 -7.57 25.38 2.92
C ASP A 65 -6.27 24.77 3.41
N ILE A 66 -5.18 25.50 3.21
CA ILE A 66 -3.85 25.12 3.64
C ILE A 66 -3.34 26.19 4.59
N ASP A 67 -3.09 25.78 5.82
CA ASP A 67 -2.51 26.62 6.86
C ASP A 67 -1.12 26.08 7.24
N ILE A 68 -0.17 26.98 7.49
CA ILE A 68 1.21 26.61 7.84
C ILE A 68 1.50 27.08 9.26
N TYR A 69 2.25 26.24 9.99
CA TYR A 69 2.83 26.56 11.28
C TYR A 69 4.33 26.28 11.22
N SER A 70 5.13 27.22 11.75
CA SER A 70 6.56 27.04 11.96
C SER A 70 6.91 27.32 13.42
N ASN A 71 8.03 26.78 13.91
CA ASN A 71 8.48 26.94 15.30
C ASN A 71 8.64 28.41 15.76
N ALA A 72 8.65 29.38 14.84
CA ALA A 72 8.74 30.80 15.14
C ALA A 72 7.41 31.45 15.55
N GLU A 73 6.27 30.79 15.34
CA GLU A 73 4.93 31.37 15.56
C GLU A 73 4.07 30.43 16.42
N SER A 74 3.18 30.99 17.25
CA SER A 74 2.36 30.21 18.20
C SER A 74 1.13 29.55 17.57
N ASP A 75 0.73 29.97 16.36
CA ASP A 75 -0.54 29.60 15.74
C ASP A 75 -0.39 29.33 14.24
N TYR A 76 -1.22 28.44 13.69
CA TYR A 76 -1.31 28.21 12.25
C TYR A 76 -1.78 29.48 11.54
N LYS A 77 -1.03 29.92 10.53
CA LYS A 77 -1.44 31.00 9.64
C LYS A 77 -1.98 30.44 8.34
N HIS A 78 -3.10 31.01 7.91
CA HIS A 78 -3.62 30.71 6.58
C HIS A 78 -2.59 31.05 5.52
N TYR A 79 -2.33 30.11 4.62
CA TYR A 79 -1.33 30.25 3.58
C TYR A 79 -1.97 30.36 2.20
N ILE A 80 -2.83 29.41 1.81
CA ILE A 80 -3.52 29.45 0.51
C ILE A 80 -4.82 28.64 0.55
N THR A 81 -5.80 29.06 -0.25
CA THR A 81 -7.00 28.27 -0.57
C THR A 81 -6.92 27.76 -2.00
N LEU A 82 -7.14 26.46 -2.18
CA LEU A 82 -7.40 25.82 -3.47
C LEU A 82 -8.91 25.74 -3.67
N THR A 83 -9.47 26.63 -4.49
CA THR A 83 -10.89 26.61 -4.82
C THR A 83 -11.18 25.46 -5.76
N PHE A 84 -12.08 24.57 -5.36
CA PHE A 84 -12.52 23.48 -6.23
C PHE A 84 -13.35 24.02 -7.39
N VAL A 85 -13.01 23.59 -8.60
CA VAL A 85 -13.69 24.03 -9.83
C VAL A 85 -14.61 22.93 -10.35
N LYS A 86 -14.08 21.73 -10.57
CA LYS A 86 -14.85 20.58 -11.09
C LYS A 86 -14.10 19.25 -10.99
N PRO A 87 -14.83 18.12 -10.94
CA PRO A 87 -14.28 16.78 -11.06
C PRO A 87 -14.39 16.25 -12.49
N SER A 88 -13.77 15.11 -12.72
CA SER A 88 -13.87 14.30 -13.94
C SER A 88 -14.00 12.82 -13.60
N TYR A 89 -14.71 12.06 -14.43
CA TYR A 89 -14.97 10.63 -14.21
C TYR A 89 -13.73 9.74 -14.16
N ASN A 90 -12.56 10.24 -14.59
CA ASN A 90 -11.29 9.52 -14.53
C ASN A 90 -10.43 9.89 -13.31
N GLY A 91 -11.03 10.53 -12.29
CA GLY A 91 -10.35 10.93 -11.07
C GLY A 91 -9.61 12.26 -11.14
N LEU A 92 -9.61 12.97 -12.28
CA LEU A 92 -9.05 14.31 -12.36
C LEU A 92 -9.94 15.30 -11.59
N ARG A 93 -9.33 16.13 -10.75
CA ARG A 93 -9.97 17.23 -10.02
C ARG A 93 -9.24 18.52 -10.36
N LEU A 94 -10.00 19.54 -10.78
CA LEU A 94 -9.48 20.86 -11.11
C LEU A 94 -9.68 21.79 -9.93
N TYR A 95 -8.60 22.44 -9.51
CA TYR A 95 -8.59 23.51 -8.52
C TYR A 95 -8.03 24.79 -9.14
N SER A 96 -8.50 25.94 -8.68
CA SER A 96 -7.91 27.24 -8.93
C SER A 96 -7.35 27.83 -7.64
N TYR A 97 -6.28 28.61 -7.72
CA TYR A 97 -5.70 29.29 -6.58
C TYR A 97 -5.01 30.58 -7.03
N GLU A 98 -4.87 31.52 -6.10
CA GLU A 98 -4.17 32.78 -6.33
C GLU A 98 -2.84 32.77 -5.60
N TYR A 99 -1.79 33.21 -6.29
CA TYR A 99 -0.47 33.39 -5.68
C TYR A 99 0.13 34.75 -6.05
N THR A 100 1.03 35.22 -5.20
CA THR A 100 1.74 36.48 -5.38
C THR A 100 3.09 36.23 -6.03
N VAL A 101 3.36 36.87 -7.17
CA VAL A 101 4.58 36.65 -7.97
C VAL A 101 5.86 37.12 -7.25
N ASP A 102 5.75 38.11 -6.37
CA ASP A 102 6.88 38.75 -5.69
C ASP A 102 7.18 38.20 -4.28
N SER A 103 6.56 37.07 -3.89
CA SER A 103 6.84 36.51 -2.56
C SER A 103 8.25 35.88 -2.54
N GLN A 104 9.19 36.57 -1.90
CA GLN A 104 10.61 36.19 -1.77
C GLN A 104 10.85 34.99 -0.85
N TYR A 105 9.91 34.04 -0.73
CA TYR A 105 10.12 32.86 0.10
C TYR A 105 11.11 31.91 -0.58
N GLU A 106 12.43 32.07 -0.38
CA GLU A 106 13.52 31.22 -0.93
C GLU A 106 13.34 29.70 -0.69
N ASP A 107 12.36 29.33 0.12
CA ASP A 107 12.10 27.98 0.59
C ASP A 107 11.26 27.21 -0.47
N GLY A 108 11.64 25.96 -0.77
CA GLY A 108 11.07 25.13 -1.84
C GLY A 108 9.56 24.80 -1.75
N PHE A 109 8.84 25.36 -0.77
CA PHE A 109 7.40 25.24 -0.60
C PHE A 109 6.68 26.41 -1.28
N ARG A 110 6.45 26.31 -2.61
CA ARG A 110 5.83 27.38 -3.41
C ARG A 110 4.72 26.89 -4.34
N PHE A 111 3.60 27.60 -4.32
CA PHE A 111 2.54 27.48 -5.32
C PHE A 111 2.78 28.53 -6.41
N THR A 112 2.98 28.08 -7.66
CA THR A 112 3.14 28.94 -8.83
C THR A 112 2.50 28.30 -10.05
N ASP A 113 2.50 29.00 -11.19
CA ASP A 113 2.12 28.43 -12.48
C ASP A 113 2.94 27.19 -12.90
N LYS A 114 4.08 26.94 -12.26
CA LYS A 114 5.00 25.84 -12.57
C LYS A 114 5.26 24.88 -11.42
N THR A 115 4.86 25.23 -10.20
CA THR A 115 5.18 24.46 -9.00
C THR A 115 3.93 24.26 -8.15
N PHE A 116 3.71 23.01 -7.75
CA PHE A 116 2.72 22.63 -6.76
C PHE A 116 3.41 21.67 -5.79
N PRO A 117 3.43 21.95 -4.48
CA PRO A 117 4.16 21.10 -3.54
C PRO A 117 3.65 19.66 -3.54
N GLU A 118 4.52 18.69 -3.83
CA GLU A 118 4.16 17.28 -3.93
C GLU A 118 3.57 16.75 -2.61
N ALA A 119 4.14 17.13 -1.47
CA ALA A 119 3.62 16.76 -0.15
C ALA A 119 2.15 17.19 0.05
N ILE A 120 1.78 18.37 -0.45
CA ILE A 120 0.40 18.85 -0.39
C ILE A 120 -0.49 17.99 -1.28
N TYR A 121 -0.05 17.66 -2.48
CA TYR A 121 -0.81 16.78 -3.35
C TYR A 121 -1.08 15.43 -2.65
N HIS A 122 -0.07 14.83 -2.03
CA HIS A 122 -0.24 13.59 -1.27
C HIS A 122 -1.25 13.71 -0.13
N ILE A 123 -1.17 14.76 0.69
CA ILE A 123 -2.14 14.98 1.78
C ILE A 123 -3.56 15.12 1.22
N ILE A 124 -3.73 15.85 0.11
CA ILE A 124 -5.02 16.02 -0.54
C ILE A 124 -5.55 14.68 -1.06
N LYS A 125 -4.68 13.86 -1.63
CA LYS A 125 -5.02 12.54 -2.15
C LYS A 125 -5.60 11.65 -1.04
N GLU A 126 -5.05 11.70 0.17
CA GLU A 126 -5.53 10.90 1.30
C GLU A 126 -6.99 11.14 1.68
N PHE A 127 -7.57 12.31 1.38
CA PHE A 127 -9.00 12.55 1.66
C PHE A 127 -9.94 11.67 0.83
N TYR A 128 -9.46 11.21 -0.33
CA TYR A 128 -10.30 10.58 -1.36
C TYR A 128 -9.83 9.16 -1.72
N HIS A 129 -8.71 8.70 -1.16
CA HIS A 129 -8.05 7.47 -1.59
C HIS A 129 -7.69 6.58 -0.40
N GLU A 130 -8.12 5.31 -0.46
CA GLU A 130 -7.63 4.25 0.41
C GLU A 130 -6.48 3.51 -0.24
N HIS A 131 -5.45 3.22 0.57
CA HIS A 131 -4.27 2.46 0.20
C HIS A 131 -4.56 0.95 0.05
N ASP A 132 -5.63 0.60 -0.66
CA ASP A 132 -6.11 -0.79 -0.80
C ASP A 132 -5.12 -1.68 -1.55
N PHE A 133 -4.31 -1.11 -2.44
CA PHE A 133 -3.45 -1.86 -3.37
C PHE A 133 -1.95 -1.53 -3.28
N HIS A 134 -1.53 -0.74 -2.30
CA HIS A 134 -0.10 -0.50 -2.03
C HIS A 134 0.17 -0.08 -0.59
N GLU A 135 1.31 -0.48 -0.02
CA GLU A 135 1.77 0.02 1.29
C GLU A 135 1.94 1.57 1.25
N LEU A 136 1.77 2.26 2.38
CA LEU A 136 1.92 3.74 2.49
C LEU A 136 3.25 4.25 1.92
N ALA A 137 4.34 3.50 2.15
CA ALA A 137 5.68 3.82 1.65
C ALA A 137 5.84 3.66 0.12
N ASN A 138 4.84 3.11 -0.57
CA ASN A 138 4.87 2.80 -2.00
C ASN A 138 4.03 3.74 -2.86
N ASP A 139 3.42 4.76 -2.25
CA ASP A 139 2.70 5.80 -2.96
C ASP A 139 3.70 6.66 -3.75
N ALA A 140 3.80 6.45 -5.07
CA ALA A 140 4.75 7.20 -5.86
C ALA A 140 4.35 8.67 -5.90
N SER A 141 5.36 9.53 -5.85
CA SER A 141 5.12 10.95 -5.94
C SER A 141 4.54 11.36 -7.29
N LEU A 142 3.24 11.66 -7.28
CA LEU A 142 2.54 12.26 -8.41
C LEU A 142 2.80 13.77 -8.37
N ILE A 143 3.11 14.31 -9.54
CA ILE A 143 3.34 15.74 -9.72
C ILE A 143 2.05 16.31 -10.31
N ALA A 144 1.50 17.34 -9.69
CA ALA A 144 0.31 18.01 -10.19
C ALA A 144 0.57 18.64 -11.56
N TYR A 145 -0.45 18.63 -12.43
CA TYR A 145 -0.40 19.43 -13.66
C TYR A 145 -0.83 20.86 -13.34
N THR A 146 0.02 21.85 -13.60
CA THR A 146 -0.28 23.27 -13.36
C THR A 146 -0.44 24.06 -14.66
N SER A 147 -1.27 25.10 -14.64
CA SER A 147 -1.51 25.97 -15.81
C SER A 147 -1.96 27.36 -15.39
N LYS A 148 -1.60 28.37 -16.19
CA LYS A 148 -2.13 29.74 -16.05
C LYS A 148 -3.57 29.87 -16.54
N ASN A 149 -3.95 29.01 -17.49
CA ASN A 149 -5.26 29.03 -18.11
C ASN A 149 -6.09 27.86 -17.57
N GLU A 150 -7.40 28.05 -17.44
CA GLU A 150 -8.31 26.99 -17.03
C GLU A 150 -8.19 25.79 -17.99
N VAL A 151 -8.09 24.60 -17.43
CA VAL A 151 -7.99 23.35 -18.19
C VAL A 151 -9.37 22.71 -18.26
N HIS A 152 -9.83 22.41 -19.47
CA HIS A 152 -11.06 21.65 -19.68
C HIS A 152 -10.82 20.15 -19.45
N ILE A 153 -10.75 19.71 -18.19
CA ILE A 153 -10.42 18.31 -17.81
C ILE A 153 -11.45 17.25 -18.24
N GLN A 154 -12.60 17.69 -18.76
CA GLN A 154 -13.67 16.84 -19.32
C GLN A 154 -13.66 16.83 -20.86
N ASN A 155 -12.72 17.54 -21.49
CA ASN A 155 -12.52 17.44 -22.94
C ASN A 155 -11.67 16.21 -23.27
N ASP A 156 -11.90 15.68 -24.47
CA ASP A 156 -11.08 14.62 -25.05
C ASP A 156 -9.62 15.07 -25.16
N ASP A 157 -8.72 14.18 -24.78
CA ASP A 157 -7.26 14.32 -24.86
C ASP A 157 -6.72 15.62 -24.23
N ASN A 158 -7.33 16.05 -23.13
CA ASN A 158 -6.90 17.24 -22.41
C ASN A 158 -5.42 17.11 -21.92
N PRO A 159 -4.69 18.24 -21.79
CA PRO A 159 -3.26 18.21 -21.52
C PRO A 159 -2.91 17.62 -20.14
N ALA A 160 -3.78 17.74 -19.14
CA ALA A 160 -3.57 17.11 -17.84
C ALA A 160 -3.60 15.58 -17.94
N LEU A 161 -4.53 15.02 -18.73
CA LEU A 161 -4.57 13.59 -19.02
C LEU A 161 -3.28 13.10 -19.70
N ALA A 162 -2.78 13.85 -20.69
CA ALA A 162 -1.52 13.52 -21.36
C ALA A 162 -0.32 13.53 -20.40
N HIS A 163 -0.26 14.53 -19.50
CA HIS A 163 0.75 14.63 -18.44
C HIS A 163 0.77 13.39 -17.55
N TYR A 164 -0.39 12.97 -17.04
CA TYR A 164 -0.47 11.80 -16.16
C TYR A 164 -0.17 10.48 -16.90
N LEU A 165 -0.61 10.33 -18.16
CA LEU A 165 -0.26 9.15 -18.97
C LEU A 165 1.24 9.07 -19.26
N GLN A 166 1.92 10.19 -19.51
CA GLN A 166 3.35 10.24 -19.71
C GLN A 166 4.11 9.90 -18.42
N ARG A 167 3.68 10.45 -17.28
CA ARG A 167 4.27 10.13 -15.98
C ARG A 167 4.11 8.65 -15.65
N TYR A 168 2.98 8.06 -16.02
CA TYR A 168 2.73 6.65 -15.82
C TYR A 168 3.62 5.75 -16.68
N GLU A 169 3.75 6.06 -17.97
CA GLU A 169 4.69 5.36 -18.85
C GLU A 169 6.10 5.34 -18.25
N PHE A 170 6.56 6.46 -17.72
CA PHE A 170 7.85 6.56 -17.04
C PHE A 170 7.96 5.63 -15.83
N ILE A 171 6.95 5.63 -14.94
CA ILE A 171 6.92 4.78 -13.74
C ILE A 171 6.89 3.30 -14.13
N LEU A 172 6.05 2.90 -15.09
CA LEU A 172 5.94 1.52 -15.55
C LEU A 172 7.26 1.01 -16.13
N ARG A 173 7.94 1.82 -16.93
CA ARG A 173 9.24 1.44 -17.49
C ARG A 173 10.27 1.19 -16.39
N ALA A 174 10.35 2.07 -15.39
CA ALA A 174 11.23 1.86 -14.24
C ALA A 174 10.88 0.57 -13.46
N ILE A 175 9.60 0.25 -13.30
CA ILE A 175 9.16 -1.01 -12.68
C ILE A 175 9.58 -2.22 -13.53
N VAL A 176 9.39 -2.15 -14.85
CA VAL A 176 9.78 -3.22 -15.79
C VAL A 176 11.28 -3.48 -15.75
N ASP A 177 12.09 -2.41 -15.76
CA ASP A 177 13.55 -2.51 -15.70
C ASP A 177 13.97 -3.21 -14.39
N ASN A 178 13.40 -2.83 -13.24
CA ASN A 178 13.65 -3.49 -11.96
C ASN A 178 13.20 -4.96 -11.94
N ILE A 179 12.02 -5.28 -12.47
CA ILE A 179 11.52 -6.66 -12.58
C ILE A 179 12.46 -7.50 -13.43
N HIS A 180 12.91 -6.95 -14.56
CA HIS A 180 13.82 -7.63 -15.47
C HIS A 180 15.15 -7.96 -14.78
N GLU A 181 15.78 -6.97 -14.15
CA GLU A 181 17.02 -7.15 -13.39
C GLU A 181 16.89 -8.23 -12.31
N TRP A 182 15.78 -8.22 -11.56
CA TRP A 182 15.55 -9.21 -10.50
C TRP A 182 15.31 -10.61 -11.05
N LEU A 183 14.55 -10.75 -12.15
CA LEU A 183 14.36 -12.04 -12.80
C LEU A 183 15.67 -12.62 -13.33
N GLU A 184 16.52 -11.80 -13.96
CA GLU A 184 17.83 -12.25 -14.42
C GLU A 184 18.73 -12.70 -13.26
N ALA A 185 18.74 -11.93 -12.18
CA ALA A 185 19.39 -12.29 -10.91
C ALA A 185 18.90 -13.65 -10.36
N ILE A 186 17.59 -13.86 -10.34
CA ILE A 186 16.99 -15.13 -9.89
C ILE A 186 17.38 -16.29 -10.85
N ARG A 187 17.35 -16.06 -12.17
CA ARG A 187 17.69 -17.05 -13.20
C ARG A 187 19.15 -17.47 -13.14
N ALA A 188 20.05 -16.52 -12.90
CA ALA A 188 21.48 -16.74 -12.78
C ALA A 188 21.88 -17.57 -11.53
N LYS A 189 20.95 -17.83 -10.60
CA LYS A 189 21.23 -18.50 -9.30
C LYS A 189 22.43 -17.90 -8.57
N THR A 190 22.69 -16.61 -8.80
CA THR A 190 23.63 -15.84 -7.98
C THR A 190 23.18 -15.92 -6.52
N ASP A 191 24.11 -15.79 -5.55
CA ASP A 191 23.89 -15.84 -4.08
C ASP A 191 23.00 -14.69 -3.55
N ILE A 192 21.94 -14.40 -4.28
CA ILE A 192 21.02 -13.33 -4.03
C ILE A 192 19.95 -13.86 -3.08
N LYS A 193 20.35 -13.74 -1.82
CA LYS A 193 19.61 -13.58 -0.56
C LYS A 193 18.09 -13.60 -0.70
N ASP A 194 17.45 -14.32 0.22
CA ASP A 194 16.02 -14.37 0.56
C ASP A 194 15.24 -13.03 0.39
N GLN A 195 15.93 -11.90 0.44
CA GLN A 195 15.42 -10.56 0.16
C GLN A 195 14.84 -10.39 -1.25
N ILE A 196 15.43 -10.93 -2.33
CA ILE A 196 14.80 -10.82 -3.66
C ILE A 196 13.55 -11.70 -3.73
N PHE A 197 13.59 -12.91 -3.18
CA PHE A 197 12.42 -13.80 -3.17
C PHE A 197 11.23 -13.22 -2.36
N THR A 198 11.51 -12.40 -1.36
CA THR A 198 10.48 -11.70 -0.57
C THR A 198 10.06 -10.37 -1.18
N SER A 199 10.97 -9.66 -1.88
CA SER A 199 10.69 -8.34 -2.46
C SER A 199 10.03 -8.42 -3.83
N PHE A 200 10.35 -9.44 -4.65
CA PHE A 200 9.82 -9.58 -6.00
C PHE A 200 8.29 -9.64 -6.05
N PRO A 201 7.60 -10.47 -5.23
CA PRO A 201 6.13 -10.47 -5.18
C PRO A 201 5.55 -9.11 -4.78
N LYS A 202 6.19 -8.40 -3.85
CA LYS A 202 5.76 -7.05 -3.44
C LYS A 202 5.84 -6.05 -4.59
N MET A 203 6.88 -6.15 -5.42
CA MET A 203 7.03 -5.28 -6.59
C MET A 203 5.99 -5.59 -7.67
N CYS A 204 5.69 -6.88 -7.94
CA CYS A 204 4.60 -7.26 -8.84
C CYS A 204 3.24 -6.78 -8.31
N LEU A 205 2.98 -6.92 -7.00
CA LEU A 205 1.77 -6.41 -6.37
C LEU A 205 1.66 -4.88 -6.52
N LYS A 206 2.75 -4.15 -6.25
CA LYS A 206 2.84 -2.70 -6.47
C LYS A 206 2.49 -2.34 -7.91
N ALA A 207 3.05 -3.05 -8.88
CA ALA A 207 2.79 -2.84 -10.30
C ALA A 207 1.32 -3.07 -10.69
N ARG A 208 0.67 -4.10 -10.10
CA ARG A 208 -0.78 -4.34 -10.26
C ARG A 208 -1.62 -3.23 -9.64
N GLY A 209 -1.25 -2.72 -8.47
CA GLY A 209 -1.93 -1.58 -7.86
C GLY A 209 -1.92 -0.36 -8.79
N TYR A 210 -0.76 -0.06 -9.39
CA TYR A 210 -0.65 0.98 -10.41
C TYR A 210 -1.55 0.72 -11.62
N GLU A 211 -1.60 -0.51 -12.13
CA GLU A 211 -2.48 -0.90 -13.23
C GLU A 211 -3.96 -0.62 -12.91
N VAL A 212 -4.44 -1.05 -11.74
CA VAL A 212 -5.84 -0.87 -11.31
C VAL A 212 -6.26 0.60 -11.32
N TYR A 213 -5.41 1.48 -10.79
CA TYR A 213 -5.74 2.91 -10.76
C TYR A 213 -5.63 3.55 -12.14
N MET A 214 -4.62 3.16 -12.91
CA MET A 214 -4.34 3.77 -14.21
C MET A 214 -5.32 3.34 -15.29
N ASP A 215 -5.99 2.20 -15.12
CA ASP A 215 -7.10 1.81 -15.96
C ASP A 215 -8.17 2.89 -16.03
N ALA A 216 -8.42 3.65 -14.95
CA ALA A 216 -9.38 4.75 -14.97
C ALA A 216 -8.96 5.91 -15.90
N LEU A 217 -7.65 6.21 -15.99
CA LEU A 217 -7.11 7.22 -16.90
C LEU A 217 -6.98 6.68 -18.32
N TYR A 218 -6.33 5.52 -18.47
CA TYR A 218 -6.08 4.92 -19.78
C TYR A 218 -7.40 4.57 -20.44
N HIS A 219 -8.33 3.87 -19.80
CA HIS A 219 -9.63 3.52 -20.38
C HIS A 219 -10.70 4.61 -20.23
N SER A 220 -10.31 5.80 -19.77
CA SER A 220 -11.21 6.95 -19.68
C SER A 220 -11.90 7.23 -21.03
N ARG A 221 -13.18 7.63 -20.98
CA ARG A 221 -13.90 8.15 -22.15
C ARG A 221 -13.22 9.36 -22.79
N TYR A 222 -12.44 10.11 -22.01
CA TYR A 222 -11.70 11.29 -22.45
C TYR A 222 -10.34 10.97 -23.08
N ASN A 223 -9.86 9.72 -23.00
CA ASN A 223 -8.64 9.29 -23.70
C ASN A 223 -9.02 8.70 -25.07
N LYS A 224 -8.94 9.51 -26.13
CA LYS A 224 -9.24 9.07 -27.50
C LYS A 224 -7.98 8.75 -28.29
N LYS A 225 -6.90 9.49 -28.07
CA LYS A 225 -5.68 9.42 -28.89
C LYS A 225 -4.57 8.53 -28.32
N CYS A 226 -4.43 8.41 -26.99
CA CYS A 226 -3.41 7.54 -26.41
C CYS A 226 -3.89 6.08 -26.44
N ARG A 227 -3.86 5.48 -27.64
CA ARG A 227 -4.29 4.11 -27.95
C ARG A 227 -3.31 3.48 -28.93
N VAL A 228 -3.05 2.18 -28.79
CA VAL A 228 -2.18 1.42 -29.71
C VAL A 228 -2.70 1.44 -31.16
N ASN A 229 -4.03 1.55 -31.31
CA ASN A 229 -4.71 1.62 -32.60
C ASN A 229 -4.94 3.06 -33.11
N CYS A 230 -4.43 4.08 -32.41
CA CYS A 230 -4.48 5.45 -32.92
C CYS A 230 -3.40 5.65 -33.99
N TYR A 231 -3.78 6.14 -35.17
CA TYR A 231 -2.87 6.37 -36.30
C TYR A 231 -2.40 7.81 -36.43
N ASP A 232 -3.05 8.75 -35.74
CA ASP A 232 -2.88 10.19 -35.97
C ASP A 232 -1.66 10.77 -35.25
N ASP A 233 -1.17 10.11 -34.19
CA ASP A 233 -0.05 10.59 -33.38
C ASP A 233 0.90 9.44 -33.00
N ARG A 234 2.11 9.49 -33.55
CA ARG A 234 3.15 8.48 -33.34
C ARG A 234 3.61 8.42 -31.89
N GLU A 235 3.70 9.56 -31.21
CA GLU A 235 4.21 9.62 -29.83
C GLU A 235 3.17 9.03 -28.86
N LEU A 236 1.90 9.42 -29.02
CA LEU A 236 0.81 8.88 -28.20
C LEU A 236 0.60 7.39 -28.43
N ARG A 237 0.73 6.93 -29.68
CA ARG A 237 0.68 5.51 -30.01
C ARG A 237 1.84 4.73 -29.38
N GLN A 238 3.06 5.27 -29.44
CA GLN A 238 4.23 4.65 -28.82
C GLN A 238 4.07 4.56 -27.31
N ARG A 239 3.54 5.61 -26.66
CA ARG A 239 3.23 5.61 -25.23
C ARG A 239 2.23 4.54 -24.87
N ALA A 240 1.11 4.45 -25.61
CA ALA A 240 0.11 3.40 -25.42
C ALA A 240 0.72 1.99 -25.56
N PHE A 241 1.57 1.79 -26.57
CA PHE A 241 2.28 0.52 -26.78
C PHE A 241 3.22 0.18 -25.62
N ASN A 242 3.95 1.18 -25.10
CA ASN A 242 4.86 1.00 -23.97
C ASN A 242 4.08 0.63 -22.69
N ILE A 243 2.96 1.30 -22.43
CA ILE A 243 2.08 1.01 -21.28
C ILE A 243 1.54 -0.42 -21.37
N GLU A 244 0.92 -0.80 -22.49
CA GLU A 244 0.32 -2.13 -22.65
C GLU A 244 1.35 -3.25 -22.59
N ASN A 245 2.54 -3.06 -23.17
CA ASN A 245 3.60 -4.07 -23.10
C ASN A 245 4.21 -4.18 -21.71
N ALA A 246 4.39 -3.08 -20.99
CA ALA A 246 4.87 -3.12 -19.62
C ALA A 246 3.91 -3.93 -18.73
N GLN A 247 2.60 -3.70 -18.84
CA GLN A 247 1.58 -4.47 -18.13
C GLN A 247 1.65 -5.97 -18.47
N ARG A 248 1.74 -6.31 -19.76
CA ARG A 248 1.90 -7.71 -20.20
C ARG A 248 3.18 -8.36 -19.66
N TYR A 249 4.29 -7.61 -19.67
CA TYR A 249 5.56 -8.07 -19.16
C TYR A 249 5.50 -8.36 -17.66
N ILE A 250 4.94 -7.43 -16.87
CA ILE A 250 4.75 -7.59 -15.42
C ILE A 250 3.96 -8.88 -15.13
N ARG A 251 2.85 -9.11 -15.83
CA ARG A 251 2.02 -10.32 -15.66
C ARG A 251 2.78 -11.60 -16.02
N ALA A 252 3.52 -11.58 -17.12
CA ALA A 252 4.33 -12.73 -17.55
C ALA A 252 5.48 -13.04 -16.58
N ALA A 253 6.15 -12.00 -16.10
CA ALA A 253 7.23 -12.08 -15.11
C ALA A 253 6.74 -12.67 -13.79
N GLU A 254 5.58 -12.21 -13.32
CA GLU A 254 4.96 -12.74 -12.11
C GLU A 254 4.51 -14.20 -12.27
N TYR A 255 3.97 -14.57 -13.43
CA TYR A 255 3.62 -15.96 -13.73
C TYR A 255 4.85 -16.87 -13.78
N GLU A 256 5.94 -16.42 -14.40
CA GLU A 256 7.20 -17.16 -14.39
C GLU A 256 7.73 -17.33 -12.96
N TYR A 257 7.67 -16.26 -12.17
CA TYR A 257 8.08 -16.29 -10.78
C TYR A 257 7.27 -17.29 -9.96
N SER A 258 5.94 -17.26 -10.08
CA SER A 258 5.04 -18.14 -9.34
C SER A 258 5.25 -19.61 -9.70
N ILE A 259 5.40 -19.95 -10.97
CA ILE A 259 5.59 -21.35 -11.39
C ILE A 259 6.96 -21.88 -11.04
N LYS A 260 8.03 -21.14 -11.34
CA LYS A 260 9.40 -21.66 -11.23
C LYS A 260 9.97 -21.55 -9.82
N TYR A 261 9.51 -20.58 -9.04
CA TYR A 261 10.20 -20.19 -7.81
C TYR A 261 9.32 -20.21 -6.56
N GLN A 262 7.99 -20.17 -6.68
CA GLN A 262 7.11 -20.26 -5.51
C GLN A 262 7.18 -21.64 -4.83
N HIS A 263 7.50 -22.70 -5.58
CA HIS A 263 7.76 -24.03 -4.99
C HIS A 263 9.04 -24.04 -4.13
N ASN A 264 10.07 -23.27 -4.51
CA ASN A 264 11.28 -23.10 -3.72
C ASN A 264 11.09 -22.10 -2.57
N SER A 265 10.27 -21.06 -2.77
CA SER A 265 9.95 -20.07 -1.74
C SER A 265 9.06 -20.64 -0.64
N SER A 266 8.13 -21.56 -0.95
CA SER A 266 7.36 -22.27 0.09
C SER A 266 8.29 -23.13 0.95
N THR A 267 9.27 -23.81 0.36
CA THR A 267 10.25 -24.61 1.10
C THR A 267 11.18 -23.73 1.93
N ALA A 268 11.62 -22.57 1.42
CA ALA A 268 12.43 -21.61 2.16
C ALA A 268 11.67 -20.96 3.31
N LEU A 269 10.42 -20.53 3.10
CA LEU A 269 9.54 -19.99 4.15
C LEU A 269 9.24 -21.04 5.22
N GLN A 270 9.02 -22.29 4.82
CA GLN A 270 8.80 -23.40 5.73
C GLN A 270 10.08 -23.69 6.55
N ALA A 271 11.25 -23.64 5.94
CA ALA A 271 12.53 -23.78 6.64
C ALA A 271 12.81 -22.61 7.61
N ILE A 272 12.45 -21.38 7.25
CA ILE A 272 12.53 -20.21 8.15
C ILE A 272 11.55 -20.35 9.32
N ALA A 273 10.32 -20.79 9.05
CA ALA A 273 9.31 -21.04 10.07
C ALA A 273 9.76 -22.15 11.04
N GLU A 274 10.31 -23.26 10.53
CA GLU A 274 10.88 -24.34 11.35
C GLU A 274 12.05 -23.85 12.21
N ARG A 275 12.94 -23.02 11.64
CA ARG A 275 14.07 -22.44 12.37
C ARG A 275 13.61 -21.51 13.49
N ASN A 276 12.65 -20.65 13.22
CA ASN A 276 12.06 -19.74 14.21
C ASN A 276 11.31 -20.52 15.29
N MET A 277 10.55 -21.55 14.92
CA MET A 277 9.83 -22.41 15.87
C MET A 277 10.80 -23.14 16.81
N LYS A 278 11.92 -23.66 16.28
CA LYS A 278 12.99 -24.27 17.07
C LYS A 278 13.62 -23.28 18.04
N LEU A 279 13.88 -22.05 17.60
CA LEU A 279 14.49 -21.00 18.42
C LEU A 279 13.55 -20.54 19.55
N VAL A 280 12.25 -20.45 19.27
CA VAL A 280 11.20 -20.21 20.29
C VAL A 280 11.14 -21.37 21.28
N GLN A 281 11.20 -22.61 20.82
CA GLN A 281 11.19 -23.80 21.68
C GLN A 281 12.43 -23.87 22.59
N GLU A 282 13.62 -23.58 22.06
CA GLU A 282 14.87 -23.51 22.83
C GLU A 282 14.81 -22.41 23.89
N THR A 283 14.30 -21.23 23.54
CA THR A 283 14.10 -20.11 24.47
C THR A 283 13.11 -20.46 25.57
N ALA A 284 11.99 -21.10 25.22
CA ALA A 284 10.99 -21.55 26.20
C ALA A 284 11.58 -22.59 27.17
N GLN A 285 12.38 -23.55 26.67
CA GLN A 285 13.06 -24.53 27.51
C GLN A 285 14.10 -23.89 28.45
N GLN A 286 14.85 -22.90 27.98
CA GLN A 286 15.81 -22.17 28.80
C GLN A 286 15.10 -21.38 29.91
N ASN A 287 14.03 -20.67 29.57
CA ASN A 287 13.22 -19.93 30.55
C ASN A 287 12.60 -20.88 31.58
N MET A 288 12.12 -22.06 31.16
CA MET A 288 11.58 -23.07 32.07
C MET A 288 12.64 -23.60 33.05
N LYS A 289 13.87 -23.86 32.57
CA LYS A 289 15.00 -24.25 33.43
C LYS A 289 15.39 -23.14 34.41
N LEU A 290 15.38 -21.88 33.97
CA LEU A 290 15.67 -20.74 34.82
C LEU A 290 14.60 -20.60 35.91
N THR A 291 13.32 -20.67 35.56
CA THR A 291 12.20 -20.63 36.52
C THR A 291 12.28 -21.79 37.52
N GLN A 292 12.63 -23.00 37.08
CA GLN A 292 12.86 -24.14 37.97
C GLN A 292 14.02 -23.89 38.94
N LYS A 293 15.13 -23.32 38.44
CA LYS A 293 16.29 -22.97 39.28
C LYS A 293 15.92 -21.91 40.31
N THR A 294 15.25 -20.84 39.91
CA THR A 294 14.78 -19.77 40.81
C THR A 294 13.76 -20.30 41.83
N ALA A 295 12.83 -21.17 41.41
CA ALA A 295 11.90 -21.82 42.33
C ALA A 295 12.64 -22.70 43.35
N GLN A 296 13.67 -23.44 42.93
CA GLN A 296 14.48 -24.25 43.83
C GLN A 296 15.31 -23.40 44.80
N GLU A 297 15.88 -22.30 44.32
CA GLU A 297 16.60 -21.31 45.15
C GLU A 297 15.66 -20.68 46.18
N ASN A 298 14.47 -20.26 45.76
CA ASN A 298 13.43 -19.72 46.66
C ASN A 298 12.98 -20.76 47.69
N ILE A 299 12.77 -22.02 47.31
CA ILE A 299 12.44 -23.11 48.24
C ILE A 299 13.57 -23.30 49.26
N ASN A 300 14.82 -23.25 48.82
CA ASN A 300 15.98 -23.39 49.69
C ASN A 300 16.15 -22.18 50.64
N GLU A 301 15.85 -20.97 50.19
CA GLU A 301 15.82 -19.76 51.04
C GLU A 301 14.68 -19.80 52.04
N VAL A 302 13.45 -20.12 51.60
CA VAL A 302 12.30 -20.29 52.51
C VAL A 302 12.59 -21.38 53.54
N ARG A 303 13.27 -22.47 53.16
CA ARG A 303 13.68 -23.53 54.10
C ARG A 303 14.74 -23.05 55.11
N LYS A 304 15.66 -22.17 54.71
CA LYS A 304 16.62 -21.54 55.63
C LYS A 304 15.93 -20.55 56.57
N THR A 305 14.99 -19.77 56.07
CA THR A 305 14.23 -18.77 56.84
C THR A 305 13.21 -19.44 57.77
N ALA A 306 12.64 -20.59 57.40
CA ALA A 306 11.72 -21.37 58.24
C ALA A 306 12.34 -21.95 59.51
N ASN A 307 13.67 -21.92 59.66
CA ASN A 307 14.35 -22.23 60.93
C ASN A 307 14.35 -21.07 61.94
N LEU A 308 13.85 -19.88 61.57
CA LEU A 308 13.59 -18.78 62.49
C LEU A 308 12.16 -18.25 62.31
N SER A 309 11.34 -18.41 63.34
CA SER A 309 9.99 -17.84 63.50
C SER A 309 8.87 -18.56 62.74
N THR A 310 8.22 -19.47 63.47
CA THR A 310 7.02 -20.26 63.12
C THR A 310 5.83 -19.42 62.64
N TRP A 311 5.85 -18.10 62.84
CA TRP A 311 4.76 -17.20 62.45
C TRP A 311 4.89 -16.69 61.01
N TRP A 312 6.12 -16.42 60.53
CA TRP A 312 6.38 -16.07 59.13
C TRP A 312 6.25 -17.25 58.18
N ALA A 313 6.45 -18.48 58.69
CA ALA A 313 6.23 -19.72 57.94
C ALA A 313 4.77 -19.87 57.46
N LEU A 314 3.78 -19.55 58.29
CA LEU A 314 2.36 -19.65 57.91
C LEU A 314 1.99 -18.62 56.84
N VAL A 315 2.46 -17.37 56.96
CA VAL A 315 2.22 -16.32 55.96
C VAL A 315 2.91 -16.66 54.62
N SER A 316 4.13 -17.20 54.67
CA SER A 316 4.88 -17.61 53.48
C SER A 316 4.26 -18.83 52.78
N ILE A 317 3.67 -19.77 53.54
CA ILE A 317 2.92 -20.90 52.98
C ILE A 317 1.67 -20.41 52.25
N VAL A 318 0.91 -19.47 52.83
CA VAL A 318 -0.29 -18.91 52.18
C VAL A 318 0.09 -18.14 50.91
N LEU A 319 1.13 -17.29 50.97
CA LEU A 319 1.61 -16.55 49.79
C LEU A 319 2.21 -17.48 48.72
N GLY A 320 2.91 -18.55 49.13
CA GLY A 320 3.43 -19.57 48.23
C GLY A 320 2.31 -20.35 47.54
N ILE A 321 1.24 -20.73 48.27
CA ILE A 321 0.07 -21.39 47.68
C ILE A 321 -0.66 -20.43 46.73
N VAL A 322 -0.86 -19.15 47.09
CA VAL A 322 -1.47 -18.15 46.19
C VAL A 322 -0.61 -17.92 44.96
N SER A 323 0.72 -17.87 45.09
CA SER A 323 1.64 -17.71 43.97
C SER A 323 1.68 -18.94 43.07
N ILE A 324 1.65 -20.16 43.63
CA ILE A 324 1.53 -21.41 42.85
C ILE A 324 0.16 -21.48 42.18
N VAL A 325 -0.93 -21.14 42.85
CA VAL A 325 -2.28 -21.12 42.28
C VAL A 325 -2.38 -20.06 41.18
N TYR A 326 -1.79 -18.87 41.38
CA TYR A 326 -1.75 -17.82 40.37
C TYR A 326 -0.83 -18.19 39.19
N SER A 327 0.30 -18.84 39.45
CA SER A 327 1.21 -19.35 38.42
C SER A 327 0.61 -20.53 37.66
N VAL A 328 -0.13 -21.42 38.31
CA VAL A 328 -0.89 -22.51 37.69
C VAL A 328 -2.10 -21.95 36.95
N TYR A 329 -2.77 -20.93 37.48
CA TYR A 329 -3.88 -20.24 36.81
C TYR A 329 -3.38 -19.56 35.54
N THR A 330 -2.36 -18.69 35.62
CA THR A 330 -1.77 -17.99 34.46
C THR A 330 -1.09 -18.96 33.47
N SER A 331 -0.46 -20.04 33.94
CA SER A 331 0.04 -21.13 33.11
C SER A 331 -1.09 -21.90 32.43
N HIS A 332 -2.21 -22.12 33.12
CA HIS A 332 -3.39 -22.77 32.54
C HIS A 332 -4.15 -21.84 31.59
N THR A 333 -4.20 -20.53 31.83
CA THR A 333 -4.76 -19.54 30.90
C THR A 333 -3.87 -19.42 29.67
N SER A 334 -2.55 -19.34 29.84
CA SER A 334 -1.59 -19.28 28.73
C SER A 334 -1.54 -20.59 27.95
N SER A 335 -1.64 -21.74 28.62
CA SER A 335 -1.77 -23.05 27.99
C SER A 335 -3.11 -23.23 27.28
N LYS A 336 -4.21 -22.68 27.80
CA LYS A 336 -5.51 -22.65 27.10
C LYS A 336 -5.48 -21.75 25.88
N GLU A 337 -4.83 -20.59 25.95
CA GLU A 337 -4.67 -19.70 24.79
C GLU A 337 -3.72 -20.30 23.75
N LEU A 338 -2.62 -20.95 24.17
CA LEU A 338 -1.75 -21.73 23.28
C LEU A 338 -2.46 -22.95 22.68
N TYR A 339 -3.29 -23.67 23.45
CA TYR A 339 -4.08 -24.79 22.95
C TYR A 339 -5.18 -24.33 22.00
N LYS A 340 -5.81 -23.17 22.26
CA LYS A 340 -6.75 -22.53 21.32
C LYS A 340 -6.07 -22.08 20.04
N LEU A 341 -4.85 -21.53 20.13
CA LEU A 341 -4.05 -21.16 18.96
C LEU A 341 -3.61 -22.40 18.19
N GLN A 342 -3.20 -23.46 18.88
CA GLN A 342 -2.84 -24.74 18.29
C GLN A 342 -4.04 -25.39 17.60
N THR A 343 -5.20 -25.47 18.25
CA THR A 343 -6.43 -26.00 17.63
C THR A 343 -6.91 -25.13 16.48
N LYS A 344 -6.88 -23.79 16.60
CA LYS A 344 -7.16 -22.89 15.46
C LYS A 344 -6.19 -23.13 14.30
N LEU A 345 -4.91 -23.36 14.58
CA LEU A 345 -3.90 -23.64 13.57
C LEU A 345 -4.10 -25.02 12.93
N GLU A 346 -4.36 -26.06 13.73
CA GLU A 346 -4.67 -27.42 13.26
C GLU A 346 -5.93 -27.44 12.40
N THR A 347 -7.01 -26.77 12.83
CA THR A 347 -8.24 -26.62 12.03
C THR A 347 -7.99 -25.81 10.76
N THR A 348 -7.12 -24.80 10.81
CA THR A 348 -6.74 -24.04 9.60
C THR A 348 -5.94 -24.92 8.64
N ILE A 349 -5.00 -25.72 9.13
CA ILE A 349 -4.19 -26.66 8.35
C ILE A 349 -5.08 -27.76 7.73
N GLU A 350 -6.03 -28.30 8.50
CA GLU A 350 -7.00 -29.30 8.03
C GLU A 350 -7.94 -28.72 6.97
N ASN A 351 -8.44 -27.50 7.19
CA ASN A 351 -9.25 -26.81 6.18
C ASN A 351 -8.44 -26.54 4.90
N VAL A 352 -7.15 -26.21 5.02
CA VAL A 352 -6.26 -26.00 3.86
C VAL A 352 -5.96 -27.31 3.15
N SER A 353 -5.73 -28.43 3.86
CA SER A 353 -5.47 -29.72 3.23
C SER A 353 -6.70 -30.27 2.51
N VAL A 354 -7.90 -30.16 3.09
CA VAL A 354 -9.17 -30.51 2.44
C VAL A 354 -9.37 -29.68 1.18
N THR A 355 -9.13 -28.36 1.25
CA THR A 355 -9.24 -27.47 0.08
C THR A 355 -8.23 -27.86 -1.01
N ALA A 356 -6.99 -28.19 -0.64
CA ALA A 356 -5.96 -28.59 -1.59
C ALA A 356 -6.30 -29.92 -2.29
N GLU A 357 -6.93 -30.85 -1.57
CA GLU A 357 -7.39 -32.12 -2.11
C GLU A 357 -8.61 -31.95 -3.03
N GLU A 358 -9.56 -31.08 -2.69
CA GLU A 358 -10.67 -30.70 -3.56
C GLU A 358 -10.18 -30.06 -4.87
N ILE A 359 -9.22 -29.12 -4.79
CA ILE A 359 -8.60 -28.50 -5.97
C ILE A 359 -7.89 -29.55 -6.82
N ARG A 360 -7.13 -30.47 -6.21
CA ARG A 360 -6.42 -31.54 -6.93
C ARG A 360 -7.40 -32.49 -7.62
N ASN A 361 -8.51 -32.83 -6.97
CA ASN A 361 -9.55 -33.67 -7.54
C ASN A 361 -10.26 -32.99 -8.73
N GLN A 362 -10.58 -31.70 -8.60
CA GLN A 362 -11.17 -30.91 -9.69
C GLN A 362 -10.20 -30.76 -10.88
N GLN A 363 -8.91 -30.54 -10.62
CA GLN A 363 -7.87 -30.51 -11.67
C GLN A 363 -7.75 -31.85 -12.40
N SER A 364 -7.81 -32.97 -11.66
CA SER A 364 -7.79 -34.32 -12.24
C SER A 364 -9.02 -34.58 -13.12
N GLU A 365 -10.20 -34.13 -12.72
CA GLU A 365 -11.43 -34.25 -13.53
C GLU A 365 -11.35 -33.41 -14.82
N ILE A 366 -10.84 -32.17 -14.74
CA ILE A 366 -10.61 -31.32 -15.91
C ILE A 366 -9.60 -31.97 -16.88
N GLN A 367 -8.51 -32.54 -16.36
CA GLN A 367 -7.51 -33.24 -17.19
C GLN A 367 -8.06 -34.50 -17.86
N LYS A 368 -9.02 -35.22 -17.26
CA LYS A 368 -9.68 -36.36 -17.88
C LYS A 368 -10.65 -35.95 -19.00
N LEU A 369 -11.28 -34.78 -18.89
CA LEU A 369 -12.22 -34.27 -19.88
C LEU A 369 -11.51 -33.59 -21.07
N LEU A 370 -10.25 -33.16 -20.90
CA LEU A 370 -9.47 -32.46 -21.93
C LEU A 370 -9.25 -33.27 -23.24
N PRO A 371 -8.90 -34.58 -23.21
CA PRO A 371 -8.72 -35.39 -24.41
C PRO A 371 -10.04 -35.69 -25.15
N GLU A 372 -11.16 -35.72 -24.43
CA GLU A 372 -12.49 -36.04 -24.98
C GLU A 372 -13.18 -34.85 -25.69
N LEU A 373 -12.57 -33.67 -25.64
CA LEU A 373 -13.00 -32.46 -26.37
C LEU A 373 -12.59 -32.48 -27.86
N ASN A 374 -11.70 -33.39 -28.26
CA ASN A 374 -11.29 -33.58 -29.65
C ASN A 374 -12.32 -34.34 -30.51
N ASP A 375 -13.43 -34.80 -29.92
CA ASP A 375 -14.53 -35.44 -30.62
C ASP A 375 -15.72 -34.46 -30.75
N VAL A 376 -16.08 -34.13 -31.99
CA VAL A 376 -16.83 -32.91 -32.35
C VAL A 376 -18.33 -32.99 -32.00
N GLU A 377 -18.89 -34.19 -31.81
CA GLU A 377 -20.35 -34.38 -31.71
C GLU A 377 -20.95 -34.18 -30.31
N SER A 378 -20.14 -33.91 -29.27
CA SER A 378 -20.60 -33.76 -27.88
C SER A 378 -20.05 -32.51 -27.16
N GLN A 379 -19.72 -31.45 -27.90
CA GLN A 379 -18.98 -30.32 -27.34
C GLN A 379 -19.81 -29.42 -26.40
N ASN A 380 -21.12 -29.24 -26.64
CA ASN A 380 -21.88 -28.20 -25.91
C ASN A 380 -22.22 -28.58 -24.44
N ASP A 381 -22.61 -29.83 -24.20
CA ASP A 381 -22.87 -30.35 -22.84
C ASP A 381 -21.57 -30.45 -22.02
N LYS A 382 -20.47 -30.81 -22.68
CA LYS A 382 -19.14 -30.90 -22.06
C LYS A 382 -18.56 -29.53 -21.73
N LEU A 383 -18.72 -28.53 -22.61
CA LEU A 383 -18.32 -27.14 -22.35
C LEU A 383 -19.08 -26.60 -21.12
N THR A 384 -20.39 -26.84 -21.07
CA THR A 384 -21.25 -26.42 -19.94
C THR A 384 -20.79 -27.05 -18.62
N ARG A 385 -20.33 -28.32 -18.63
CA ARG A 385 -19.82 -28.99 -17.44
C ARG A 385 -18.47 -28.41 -16.98
N ILE A 386 -17.57 -28.09 -17.90
CA ILE A 386 -16.29 -27.45 -17.60
C ILE A 386 -16.49 -26.03 -17.05
N GLU A 387 -17.40 -25.24 -17.63
CA GLU A 387 -17.74 -23.91 -17.12
C GLU A 387 -18.29 -23.95 -15.70
N ARG A 388 -19.11 -24.96 -15.35
CA ARG A 388 -19.57 -25.17 -13.98
C ARG A 388 -18.41 -25.50 -13.03
N LEU A 389 -17.50 -26.38 -13.43
CA LEU A 389 -16.33 -26.71 -12.61
C LEU A 389 -15.42 -25.49 -12.37
N ILE A 390 -15.22 -24.65 -13.39
CA ILE A 390 -14.46 -23.38 -13.27
C ILE A 390 -15.17 -22.43 -12.29
N LYS A 391 -16.49 -22.27 -12.41
CA LYS A 391 -17.26 -21.42 -11.48
C LYS A 391 -17.23 -21.95 -10.05
N MET A 392 -17.27 -23.26 -9.86
CA MET A 392 -17.12 -23.88 -8.54
C MET A 392 -15.73 -23.62 -7.96
N LEU A 393 -14.66 -23.76 -8.75
CA LEU A 393 -13.30 -23.43 -8.35
C LEU A 393 -13.17 -21.97 -7.92
N GLN A 394 -13.73 -21.06 -8.72
CA GLN A 394 -13.74 -19.62 -8.41
C GLN A 394 -14.54 -19.31 -7.14
N ALA A 395 -15.68 -19.96 -6.91
CA ALA A 395 -16.46 -19.80 -5.70
C ALA A 395 -15.73 -20.35 -4.45
N THR A 396 -15.04 -21.49 -4.57
CA THR A 396 -14.21 -22.04 -3.49
C THR A 396 -13.04 -21.13 -3.15
N ILE A 397 -12.47 -20.42 -4.13
CA ILE A 397 -11.42 -19.42 -3.92
C ILE A 397 -11.96 -18.13 -3.28
N ASN A 398 -13.15 -17.67 -3.67
CA ASN A 398 -13.72 -16.37 -3.27
C ASN A 398 -14.53 -16.39 -1.95
N ASN A 399 -14.96 -17.56 -1.47
CA ASN A 399 -15.68 -17.70 -0.19
C ASN A 399 -14.74 -17.89 1.02
N LYS A 400 -13.47 -17.49 0.89
CA LYS A 400 -12.51 -17.27 1.95
C LYS A 400 -11.95 -15.86 1.81
#